data_AF-A0A136N728-F1
#
_entry.id   AF-A0A136N728-F1
#
_cell.length_a   1.000
_cell.length_b   1.000
_cell.length_c   1.000
_cell.angle_alpha   90.00
_cell.angle_beta   90.00
_cell.angle_gamma   90.00
#
_symmetry.space_group_name_H-M   'P 1'
#
loop_
_entity.id
_entity.type
_entity.pdbx_description
1 polymer ?
#
loop_
_entity_poly.entity_id
_entity_poly.type
_entity_poly.pdbx_seq_one_letter_code
_entity_poly.pdbx_strand_id
1 'polypeptide(L)'
;MFKRQNNIENYLTIFGLIAYAVMLILAVYFYKERTILCDTSTQLFEILNKHSFAIQVQRFGAAITQVFPLTASILGLSLKSVLIAYSVSYIIFYGSVFFIILKVFKNINLAIVLLLFNTMMVRYSFYWVQCEFVQGVVFTLFVFSHYRICTITGSHAQLVLPEFCFLHHYHYLFLSTSCFCHRICFVV
;
A
#
# COMPACT_ATOMS: atom_id res chain seq x y z
N MET A 1 4.16 8.60 -30.37
CA MET A 1 3.67 8.72 -28.98
C MET A 1 4.04 7.50 -28.12
N PHE A 2 3.73 6.28 -28.56
CA PHE A 2 4.04 5.03 -27.82
C PHE A 2 5.51 4.82 -27.40
N LYS A 3 6.50 5.13 -28.26
CA LYS A 3 7.93 4.93 -27.94
C LYS A 3 8.44 5.83 -26.79
N ARG A 4 7.91 7.05 -26.67
CA ARG A 4 8.25 7.98 -25.57
C ARG A 4 7.66 7.53 -24.24
N GLN A 5 6.46 6.96 -24.27
CA GLN A 5 5.75 6.47 -23.09
C GLN A 5 6.45 5.24 -22.49
N ASN A 6 6.92 4.31 -23.33
CA ASN A 6 7.70 3.15 -22.88
C ASN A 6 9.04 3.54 -22.23
N ASN A 7 9.72 4.57 -22.74
CA ASN A 7 10.96 5.05 -22.13
C ASN A 7 10.71 5.61 -20.73
N ILE A 8 9.67 6.43 -20.56
CA ILE A 8 9.29 7.00 -19.24
C ILE A 8 8.93 5.88 -18.26
N GLU A 9 8.18 4.87 -18.71
CA GLU A 9 7.83 3.71 -17.90
C GLU A 9 9.08 2.96 -17.40
N ASN A 10 10.09 2.77 -18.26
CA ASN A 10 11.33 2.11 -17.88
C ASN A 10 12.13 2.91 -16.86
N TYR A 11 12.30 4.22 -17.06
CA TYR A 11 12.96 5.09 -16.08
C TYR A 11 12.23 5.09 -14.73
N LEU A 12 10.89 5.18 -14.76
CA LEU A 12 10.08 5.15 -13.55
C LEU A 12 10.12 3.79 -12.85
N THR A 13 10.21 2.69 -13.60
CA THR A 13 10.37 1.34 -13.03
C THR A 13 11.70 1.25 -12.27
N ILE A 14 12.80 1.71 -12.87
CA ILE A 14 14.13 1.70 -12.23
C ILE A 14 14.12 2.59 -10.99
N PHE A 15 13.60 3.81 -11.10
CA PHE A 15 13.55 4.75 -9.99
C PHE A 15 12.68 4.24 -8.84
N GLY A 16 11.51 3.68 -9.15
CA GLY A 16 10.64 3.04 -8.16
C GLY A 16 11.33 1.84 -7.48
N LEU A 17 12.00 0.99 -8.25
CA LEU A 17 12.74 -0.15 -7.69
C LEU A 17 13.85 0.30 -6.73
N ILE A 18 14.62 1.32 -7.09
CA ILE A 18 15.64 1.90 -6.22
C ILE A 18 14.99 2.48 -4.96
N ALA A 19 13.93 3.27 -5.09
CA ALA A 19 13.25 3.90 -3.96
C ALA A 19 12.68 2.87 -2.97
N TYR A 20 11.94 1.86 -3.45
CA TYR A 20 11.41 0.81 -2.60
C TYR A 20 12.51 -0.11 -2.04
N ALA A 21 13.60 -0.35 -2.77
CA ALA A 21 14.75 -1.09 -2.25
C ALA A 21 15.43 -0.35 -1.09
N VAL A 22 15.65 0.96 -1.22
CA VAL A 22 16.20 1.79 -0.13
C VAL A 22 15.27 1.76 1.08
N MET A 23 13.96 1.92 0.87
CA MET A 23 12.98 1.83 1.97
C MET A 23 12.97 0.45 2.62
N LEU A 24 13.09 -0.64 1.84
CA LEU A 24 13.19 -2.00 2.38
C LEU A 24 14.41 -2.17 3.27
N ILE A 25 15.58 -1.70 2.82
CA ILE A 25 16.81 -1.75 3.62
C ILE A 25 16.62 -0.99 4.93
N LEU A 26 16.04 0.22 4.86
CA LEU A 26 15.74 1.02 6.04
C LEU A 26 14.75 0.32 6.98
N ALA A 27 13.76 -0.40 6.46
CA ALA A 27 12.78 -1.09 7.30
C ALA A 27 13.31 -2.36 7.97
N VAL A 28 14.30 -3.01 7.35
CA VAL A 28 15.05 -4.09 7.99
C VAL A 28 15.98 -3.52 9.07
N TYR A 29 16.61 -2.36 8.82
CA TYR A 29 17.49 -1.72 9.80
C TYR A 29 16.71 -1.19 11.02
N PHE A 30 15.64 -0.43 10.78
CA PHE A 30 14.77 0.18 11.81
C PHE A 30 13.56 -0.68 12.19
N TYR A 31 13.70 -2.01 12.12
CA TYR A 31 12.56 -2.90 12.37
C TYR A 31 12.03 -2.78 13.80
N LYS A 32 12.90 -2.48 14.78
CA LYS A 32 12.53 -2.37 16.19
C LYS A 32 11.64 -1.17 16.45
N GLU A 33 12.06 0.00 15.97
CA GLU A 33 11.35 1.26 16.11
C GLU A 33 9.97 1.21 15.43
N ARG A 34 9.86 0.42 14.36
CA ARG A 34 8.63 0.23 13.57
C ARG A 34 7.63 -0.75 14.18
N THR A 35 8.10 -1.75 14.92
CA THR A 35 7.25 -2.89 15.36
C THR A 35 7.05 -3.00 16.86
N ILE A 36 7.92 -2.37 17.65
CA ILE A 36 7.85 -2.40 19.12
C ILE A 36 7.02 -1.22 19.64
N LEU A 37 6.78 -0.20 18.82
CA LEU A 37 6.08 1.02 19.23
C LEU A 37 4.57 0.93 18.95
N CYS A 38 3.74 1.39 19.91
CA CYS A 38 2.30 1.64 19.74
C CYS A 38 1.45 0.39 19.38
N ASP A 39 0.46 0.55 18.48
CA ASP A 39 -0.55 -0.46 18.15
C ASP A 39 0.02 -1.73 17.51
N THR A 40 1.18 -1.65 16.84
CA THR A 40 1.77 -2.79 16.11
C THR A 40 2.25 -3.88 17.07
N SER A 41 2.74 -3.52 18.26
CA SER A 41 3.18 -4.50 19.26
C SER A 41 2.00 -5.29 19.83
N THR A 42 0.85 -4.64 20.04
CA THR A 42 -0.36 -5.30 20.55
C THR A 42 -0.93 -6.27 19.53
N GLN A 43 -1.00 -5.86 18.26
CA GLN A 43 -1.44 -6.74 17.17
C GLN A 43 -0.49 -7.93 17.01
N LEU A 44 0.82 -7.69 17.06
CA LEU A 44 1.80 -8.76 16.96
C LEU A 44 1.68 -9.76 18.11
N PHE A 45 1.49 -9.28 19.34
CA PHE A 45 1.26 -10.13 20.50
C PHE A 45 0.01 -11.02 20.33
N GLU A 46 -1.09 -10.46 19.82
CA GLU A 46 -2.29 -11.25 19.52
C GLU A 46 -2.05 -12.29 18.41
N ILE A 47 -1.32 -11.94 17.35
CA ILE A 47 -0.96 -12.86 16.27
C ILE A 47 -0.11 -14.02 16.80
N LEU A 48 0.83 -13.74 17.69
CA LEU A 48 1.69 -14.75 18.30
C LEU A 48 0.94 -15.65 19.29
N ASN A 49 -0.02 -15.11 20.03
CA ASN A 49 -0.75 -15.87 21.05
C ASN A 49 -1.91 -16.69 20.44
N LYS A 50 -2.66 -16.12 19.50
CA LYS A 50 -3.87 -16.73 18.92
C LYS A 50 -3.63 -17.43 17.59
N HIS A 51 -2.43 -17.32 17.01
CA HIS A 51 -2.09 -17.81 15.66
C HIS A 51 -3.15 -17.50 14.59
N SER A 52 -3.77 -16.33 14.70
CA SER A 52 -4.86 -15.86 13.85
C SER A 52 -4.72 -14.36 13.60
N PHE A 53 -5.49 -13.84 12.64
CA PHE A 53 -5.47 -12.41 12.32
C PHE A 53 -5.93 -11.56 13.51
N ALA A 54 -5.11 -10.56 13.86
CA ALA A 54 -5.43 -9.59 14.90
C ALA A 54 -6.12 -8.37 14.28
N ILE A 55 -7.41 -8.55 13.91
CA ILE A 55 -8.24 -7.46 13.37
C ILE A 55 -8.81 -6.67 14.55
N GLN A 56 -8.05 -5.66 14.99
CA GLN A 56 -8.49 -4.72 16.00
C GLN A 56 -9.21 -3.54 15.33
N VAL A 57 -10.36 -3.12 15.90
CA VAL A 57 -11.11 -1.91 15.51
C VAL A 57 -11.52 -1.87 14.01
N GLN A 58 -12.04 -2.98 13.46
CA GLN A 58 -12.55 -3.04 12.06
C GLN A 58 -11.52 -2.61 10.98
N ARG A 59 -10.21 -2.72 11.27
CA ARG A 59 -9.11 -2.39 10.36
C ARG A 59 -8.83 -3.50 9.35
N PHE A 60 -9.78 -3.77 8.45
CA PHE A 60 -9.67 -4.88 7.49
C PHE A 60 -8.46 -4.76 6.54
N GLY A 61 -8.06 -3.53 6.18
CA GLY A 61 -6.89 -3.30 5.32
C GLY A 61 -5.57 -3.84 5.90
N ALA A 62 -5.48 -3.95 7.22
CA ALA A 62 -4.31 -4.48 7.91
C ALA A 62 -4.16 -6.00 7.76
N ALA A 63 -5.23 -6.72 7.41
CA ALA A 63 -5.18 -8.17 7.25
C ALA A 63 -4.16 -8.59 6.19
N ILE A 64 -4.05 -7.83 5.09
CA ILE A 64 -3.11 -8.11 3.99
C ILE A 64 -1.66 -8.02 4.48
N THR A 65 -1.33 -7.01 5.28
CA THR A 65 0.03 -6.83 5.82
C THR A 65 0.35 -7.79 6.97
N GLN A 66 -0.68 -8.31 7.66
CA GLN A 66 -0.57 -9.30 8.73
C GLN A 66 -0.36 -10.74 8.25
N VAL A 67 -0.59 -11.04 6.96
CA VAL A 67 -0.31 -12.38 6.40
C VAL A 67 1.16 -12.79 6.62
N PHE A 68 2.09 -11.84 6.49
CA PHE A 68 3.52 -12.07 6.62
C PHE A 68 3.95 -12.47 8.05
N PRO A 69 3.64 -11.71 9.12
CA PRO A 69 3.95 -12.15 10.47
C PRO A 69 3.17 -13.40 10.88
N LEU A 70 1.94 -13.60 10.39
CA LEU A 70 1.14 -14.78 10.70
C LEU A 70 1.79 -16.06 10.14
N THR A 71 2.15 -16.04 8.85
CA THR A 71 2.89 -17.16 8.23
C THR A 71 4.23 -17.41 8.92
N ALA A 72 4.95 -16.35 9.29
CA ALA A 72 6.20 -16.49 10.03
C ALA A 72 6.00 -17.10 11.43
N SER A 73 4.92 -16.74 12.12
CA SER A 73 4.53 -17.29 13.42
C SER A 73 4.15 -18.77 13.32
N ILE A 74 3.34 -19.15 12.33
CA ILE A 74 2.92 -20.55 12.09
C ILE A 74 4.13 -21.44 11.76
N LEU A 75 5.12 -20.91 11.05
CA LEU A 75 6.37 -21.61 10.75
C LEU A 75 7.33 -21.73 11.95
N GLY A 76 6.97 -21.19 13.12
CA GLY A 76 7.80 -21.25 14.33
C GLY A 76 9.12 -20.48 14.20
N LEU A 77 9.18 -19.46 13.34
CA LEU A 77 10.38 -18.65 13.17
C LEU A 77 10.71 -17.84 14.43
N SER A 78 11.98 -17.44 14.56
CA SER A 78 12.42 -16.62 15.69
C SER A 78 11.63 -15.30 15.76
N LEU A 79 11.38 -14.81 16.98
CA LEU A 79 10.68 -13.54 17.20
C LEU A 79 11.28 -12.37 16.40
N LYS A 80 12.62 -12.35 16.27
CA LYS A 80 13.33 -11.36 15.45
C LYS A 80 12.90 -11.42 13.99
N SER A 81 12.78 -12.62 13.42
CA SER A 81 12.35 -12.82 12.04
C SER A 81 10.90 -12.39 11.83
N VAL A 82 10.01 -12.67 12.79
CA VAL A 82 8.60 -12.25 12.72
C VAL A 82 8.48 -10.72 12.73
N LEU A 83 9.23 -10.03 13.60
CA LEU A 83 9.27 -8.57 13.66
C LEU A 83 9.77 -7.96 12.35
N ILE A 84 10.84 -8.50 11.78
CA ILE A 84 11.37 -8.04 10.49
C ILE A 84 10.34 -8.27 9.37
N ALA A 85 9.73 -9.46 9.31
CA ALA A 85 8.70 -9.78 8.34
C ALA A 85 7.50 -8.82 8.43
N TYR A 86 7.12 -8.42 9.66
CA TYR A 86 6.05 -7.45 9.85
C TYR A 86 6.43 -6.04 9.41
N SER A 87 7.63 -5.58 9.72
CA SER A 87 8.13 -4.26 9.30
C SER A 87 8.17 -4.12 7.78
N VAL A 88 8.64 -5.18 7.12
CA VAL A 88 8.89 -5.25 5.68
C VAL A 88 7.60 -5.42 4.86
N SER A 89 6.58 -6.09 5.41
CA SER A 89 5.35 -6.41 4.67
C SER A 89 4.65 -5.18 4.09
N TYR A 90 4.66 -4.06 4.81
CA TYR A 90 4.02 -2.81 4.35
C TYR A 90 4.74 -2.20 3.15
N ILE A 91 6.06 -2.25 3.11
CA ILE A 91 6.84 -1.71 1.99
C ILE A 91 6.72 -2.62 0.78
N ILE A 92 6.70 -3.94 1.00
CA ILE A 92 6.39 -4.91 -0.06
C ILE A 92 5.00 -4.65 -0.63
N PHE A 93 4.01 -4.40 0.22
CA PHE A 93 2.65 -4.10 -0.21
C PHE A 93 2.57 -2.78 -1.01
N TYR A 94 3.18 -1.70 -0.54
CA TYR A 94 3.18 -0.43 -1.29
C TYR A 94 3.95 -0.54 -2.61
N GLY A 95 5.08 -1.26 -2.61
CA GLY A 95 5.87 -1.51 -3.81
C GLY A 95 5.12 -2.38 -4.83
N SER A 96 4.44 -3.44 -4.38
CA SER A 96 3.68 -4.33 -5.26
C SER A 96 2.53 -3.58 -5.94
N VAL A 97 1.78 -2.77 -5.19
CA VAL A 97 0.71 -1.93 -5.76
C VAL A 97 1.27 -0.94 -6.77
N PHE A 98 2.41 -0.30 -6.50
CA PHE A 98 3.09 0.58 -7.45
C PHE A 98 3.44 -0.14 -8.76
N PHE A 99 4.04 -1.33 -8.69
CA PHE A 99 4.38 -2.10 -9.89
C PHE A 99 3.14 -2.55 -10.65
N ILE A 100 2.05 -2.91 -9.97
CA ILE A 100 0.78 -3.26 -10.61
C ILE A 100 0.20 -2.05 -11.36
N ILE A 101 0.15 -0.87 -10.74
CA ILE A 101 -0.35 0.34 -11.39
C ILE A 101 0.50 0.70 -12.62
N LEU A 102 1.82 0.59 -12.51
CA LEU A 102 2.74 0.94 -13.58
C LEU A 102 2.70 -0.06 -14.74
N LYS A 103 2.77 -1.36 -14.47
CA LYS A 103 2.93 -2.41 -15.50
C LYS A 103 1.60 -2.97 -16.01
N VAL A 104 0.63 -3.17 -15.12
CA VAL A 104 -0.67 -3.78 -15.47
C VAL A 104 -1.62 -2.70 -15.99
N PHE A 105 -1.84 -1.64 -15.20
CA PHE A 105 -2.78 -0.58 -15.58
C PHE A 105 -2.17 0.48 -16.51
N LYS A 106 -0.84 0.49 -16.69
CA LYS A 106 -0.10 1.42 -17.55
C LYS A 106 -0.39 2.90 -17.25
N ASN A 107 -0.76 3.20 -16.00
CA ASN A 107 -1.13 4.54 -15.58
C ASN A 107 0.06 5.23 -14.88
N ILE A 108 0.90 5.86 -15.70
CA ILE A 108 2.16 6.48 -15.25
C ILE A 108 1.89 7.59 -14.23
N ASN A 109 0.85 8.41 -14.43
CA ASN A 109 0.55 9.53 -13.55
C ASN A 109 0.21 9.07 -12.13
N LEU A 110 -0.64 8.05 -11.99
CA LEU A 110 -1.01 7.50 -10.68
C LEU A 110 0.15 6.75 -10.02
N ALA A 111 0.99 6.07 -10.80
CA ALA A 111 2.21 5.45 -10.30
C ALA A 111 3.18 6.49 -9.71
N ILE A 112 3.37 7.64 -10.39
CA ILE A 112 4.20 8.74 -9.88
C ILE A 112 3.61 9.30 -8.59
N VAL A 113 2.29 9.55 -8.54
CA VAL A 113 1.63 10.04 -7.32
C VAL A 113 1.83 9.09 -6.15
N LEU A 114 1.67 7.78 -6.36
CA LEU A 114 1.88 6.77 -5.32
C LEU A 114 3.34 6.73 -4.85
N LEU A 115 4.29 6.85 -5.78
CA LEU A 115 5.71 6.86 -5.46
C LEU A 115 6.10 8.11 -4.65
N LEU A 116 5.65 9.29 -5.07
CA LEU A 116 5.91 10.54 -4.37
C LEU A 116 5.23 10.57 -2.99
N PHE A 117 4.01 10.06 -2.89
CA PHE A 117 3.31 9.93 -1.62
C PHE A 117 4.10 9.06 -0.64
N ASN A 118 4.57 7.89 -1.10
CA ASN A 118 5.36 6.97 -0.29
C ASN A 118 6.82 7.38 -0.06
N THR A 119 7.33 8.44 -0.68
CA THR A 119 8.73 8.89 -0.51
C THR A 119 8.85 10.26 0.14
N MET A 120 7.95 11.21 -0.18
CA MET A 120 7.97 12.56 0.38
C MET A 120 7.25 12.67 1.73
N MET A 121 6.19 11.90 1.97
CA MET A 121 5.40 11.95 3.21
C MET A 121 5.85 10.93 4.27
N VAL A 122 7.15 10.65 4.33
CA VAL A 122 7.71 9.46 5.00
C VAL A 122 8.20 9.72 6.42
N ARG A 123 8.44 10.98 6.84
CA ARG A 123 9.15 11.25 8.11
C ARG A 123 8.54 10.54 9.34
N TYR A 124 7.24 10.69 9.57
CA TYR A 124 6.55 10.03 10.68
C TYR A 124 5.82 8.76 10.23
N SER A 125 5.26 8.78 9.02
CA SER A 125 4.53 7.67 8.41
C SER A 125 5.39 6.43 8.19
N PHE A 126 6.71 6.58 8.09
CA PHE A 126 7.62 5.43 8.03
C PHE A 126 7.59 4.64 9.33
N TYR A 127 7.82 5.30 10.47
CA TYR A 127 7.88 4.61 11.76
C TYR A 127 6.49 4.16 12.23
N TRP A 128 5.44 4.90 11.86
CA TRP A 128 4.07 4.53 12.16
C TRP A 128 3.46 3.66 11.06
N VAL A 129 3.78 2.38 11.12
CA VAL A 129 3.49 1.43 10.04
C VAL A 129 1.99 1.13 9.90
N GLN A 130 1.27 1.07 11.02
CA GLN A 130 -0.18 0.83 11.08
C GLN A 130 -0.98 2.12 10.85
N CYS A 131 -0.59 2.93 9.87
CA CYS A 131 -1.32 4.14 9.52
C CYS A 131 -2.38 3.80 8.47
N GLU A 132 -3.65 3.73 8.91
CA GLU A 132 -4.80 3.47 8.04
C GLU A 132 -4.89 4.45 6.87
N PHE A 133 -4.47 5.70 7.09
CA PHE A 133 -4.47 6.73 6.06
C PHE A 133 -3.55 6.35 4.88
N VAL A 134 -2.33 5.88 5.16
CA VAL A 134 -1.36 5.52 4.12
C VAL A 134 -1.85 4.29 3.36
N GLN A 135 -2.35 3.28 4.07
CA GLN A 135 -2.94 2.09 3.43
C GLN A 135 -4.15 2.47 2.58
N GLY A 136 -5.03 3.33 3.10
CA GLY A 136 -6.20 3.82 2.41
C GLY A 136 -5.86 4.53 1.10
N VAL A 137 -4.90 5.47 1.11
CA VAL A 137 -4.47 6.16 -0.11
C VAL A 137 -3.95 5.17 -1.16
N VAL A 138 -3.19 4.16 -0.75
CA VAL A 138 -2.69 3.12 -1.66
C VAL A 138 -3.86 2.33 -2.27
N PHE A 139 -4.84 1.91 -1.46
CA PHE A 139 -6.03 1.22 -1.95
C PHE A 139 -6.84 2.08 -2.92
N THR A 140 -7.05 3.36 -2.62
CA THR A 140 -7.85 4.23 -3.50
C THR A 140 -7.16 4.52 -4.82
N LEU A 141 -5.84 4.69 -4.83
CA LEU A 141 -5.10 4.82 -6.08
C LEU A 141 -5.14 3.53 -6.90
N PHE A 142 -5.13 2.37 -6.26
CA PHE A 142 -5.31 1.08 -6.91
C PHE A 142 -6.71 0.95 -7.54
N VAL A 143 -7.77 1.17 -6.78
CA VAL A 143 -9.17 1.14 -7.25
C VAL A 143 -9.40 2.13 -8.38
N PHE A 144 -8.88 3.36 -8.25
CA PHE A 144 -9.03 4.38 -9.28
C PHE A 144 -8.28 4.01 -10.57
N SER A 145 -7.12 3.38 -10.46
CA SER A 145 -6.40 2.83 -11.62
C SER A 145 -7.18 1.71 -12.29
N HIS A 146 -7.80 0.83 -11.51
CA HIS A 146 -8.66 -0.24 -11.99
C HIS A 146 -9.91 0.32 -12.71
N TYR A 147 -10.56 1.33 -12.13
CA TYR A 147 -11.71 1.99 -12.75
C TYR A 147 -11.37 2.58 -14.14
N ARG A 148 -10.23 3.28 -14.25
CA ARG A 148 -9.76 3.84 -15.52
C ARG A 148 -9.59 2.76 -16.59
N ILE A 149 -8.99 1.61 -16.28
CA ILE A 149 -8.80 0.54 -17.27
C ILE A 149 -10.14 -0.11 -17.69
N CYS A 150 -11.07 -0.29 -16.76
CA CYS A 150 -12.41 -0.82 -17.05
C CYS A 150 -13.20 0.13 -17.97
N THR A 151 -13.10 1.44 -17.73
CA THR A 151 -13.73 2.47 -18.58
C THR A 151 -13.21 2.42 -20.02
N ILE A 152 -11.90 2.19 -20.20
CA ILE A 152 -11.27 2.09 -21.53
C ILE A 152 -11.68 0.80 -22.25
N THR A 153 -11.85 -0.31 -21.51
CA THR A 153 -12.12 -1.64 -22.08
C THR A 153 -13.61 -1.88 -22.37
N GLY A 154 -14.50 -0.96 -21.95
CA GLY A 154 -15.94 -1.07 -22.20
C GLY A 154 -16.65 -2.17 -21.42
N SER A 155 -15.98 -2.80 -20.44
CA SER A 155 -16.61 -3.76 -19.53
C SER A 155 -17.40 -3.00 -18.46
N HIS A 156 -18.69 -3.31 -18.32
CA HIS A 156 -19.60 -2.56 -17.45
C HIS A 156 -19.10 -2.50 -15.99
N ALA A 157 -19.12 -1.28 -15.46
CA ALA A 157 -18.65 -0.82 -14.15
C ALA A 157 -19.36 -1.41 -12.91
N GLN A 158 -19.92 -2.62 -12.98
CA GLN A 158 -20.70 -3.24 -11.91
C GLN A 158 -19.84 -3.78 -10.75
N LEU A 159 -18.54 -4.00 -10.96
CA LEU A 159 -17.60 -4.46 -9.92
C LEU A 159 -17.08 -3.35 -8.98
N VAL A 160 -17.45 -2.08 -9.22
CA VAL A 160 -16.90 -0.91 -8.52
C VAL A 160 -17.71 -0.53 -7.26
N LEU A 161 -18.97 -0.97 -7.19
CA LEU A 161 -19.88 -0.65 -6.09
C LEU A 161 -19.49 -1.27 -4.72
N PRO A 162 -18.96 -2.51 -4.62
CA PRO A 162 -18.52 -3.04 -3.33
C PRO A 162 -17.22 -2.39 -2.81
N GLU A 163 -16.36 -1.87 -3.70
CA GLU A 163 -15.11 -1.18 -3.32
C GLU A 163 -15.38 0.21 -2.72
N PHE A 164 -16.40 0.92 -3.21
CA PHE A 164 -16.86 2.19 -2.63
C PHE A 164 -17.48 2.04 -1.22
N CYS A 165 -18.15 0.92 -0.93
CA CYS A 165 -18.65 0.62 0.42
C CYS A 165 -17.52 0.36 1.41
N PHE A 166 -16.42 -0.28 0.98
CA PHE A 166 -15.20 -0.40 1.79
C PHE A 166 -14.63 0.99 2.12
N LEU A 167 -14.58 1.89 1.14
CA LEU A 167 -14.14 3.28 1.30
C LEU A 167 -15.01 4.12 2.26
N HIS A 168 -16.32 3.89 2.31
CA HIS A 168 -17.21 4.60 3.22
C HIS A 168 -17.00 4.23 4.70
N HIS A 169 -16.43 3.05 4.97
CA HIS A 169 -16.09 2.62 6.32
C HIS A 169 -14.81 3.28 6.85
N TYR A 170 -13.90 3.69 5.97
CA TYR A 170 -12.71 4.49 6.30
C TYR A 170 -13.07 5.99 6.20
N HIS A 171 -13.65 6.55 7.27
CA HIS A 171 -13.94 7.97 7.57
C HIS A 171 -13.57 9.12 6.58
N TYR A 172 -14.50 10.08 6.45
CA TYR A 172 -14.54 11.47 5.91
C TYR A 172 -13.30 12.19 5.30
N LEU A 173 -12.05 11.83 5.63
CA LEU A 173 -10.85 12.41 5.00
C LEU A 173 -10.73 12.02 3.51
N PHE A 174 -11.33 10.89 3.11
CA PHE A 174 -11.32 10.37 1.73
C PHE A 174 -12.05 11.23 0.69
N LEU A 175 -13.03 12.04 1.11
CA LEU A 175 -13.71 12.97 0.21
C LEU A 175 -12.78 14.07 -0.30
N SER A 176 -11.76 14.45 0.48
CA SER A 176 -10.80 15.50 0.08
C SER A 176 -9.82 15.03 -1.00
N THR A 177 -9.32 13.79 -0.92
CA THR A 177 -8.39 13.21 -1.92
C THR A 177 -9.09 12.90 -3.24
N SER A 178 -10.37 12.51 -3.19
CA SER A 178 -11.21 12.28 -4.37
C SER A 178 -11.39 13.57 -5.20
N CYS A 179 -11.58 14.72 -4.55
CA CYS A 179 -11.65 16.02 -5.23
C CYS A 179 -10.33 16.42 -5.89
N PHE A 180 -9.18 16.09 -5.29
CA PHE A 180 -7.87 16.39 -5.89
C PHE A 180 -7.58 15.50 -7.11
N CYS A 181 -7.95 14.22 -7.05
CA CYS A 181 -7.72 13.27 -8.14
C CYS A 181 -8.65 13.50 -9.34
N HIS A 182 -9.90 13.95 -9.09
CA HIS A 182 -10.84 14.30 -10.16
C HIS A 182 -10.35 15.48 -11.02
N ARG A 183 -9.66 16.47 -10.44
CA ARG A 183 -9.10 17.60 -11.23
C ARG A 183 -7.90 17.20 -12.08
N ILE A 184 -7.04 16.30 -11.59
CA ILE A 184 -5.85 15.86 -12.33
C ILE A 184 -6.23 14.99 -13.54
N CYS A 185 -7.38 14.32 -13.48
CA CYS A 185 -7.84 13.42 -14.54
C CYS A 185 -8.60 14.06 -15.69
N PHE A 186 -9.05 15.32 -15.56
CA PHE A 186 -9.82 16.06 -16.57
C PHE A 186 -8.98 17.05 -17.39
N VAL A 187 -7.67 17.13 -17.17
CA VAL A 187 -6.74 18.06 -17.86
C VAL A 187 -5.92 17.37 -18.96
N VAL A 188 -6.27 16.15 -19.37
CA VAL A 188 -5.67 15.49 -20.55
C VAL A 188 -6.75 14.84 -21.40
#